data_AF-A0A3M1NLM4-F1
#
_entry.id   AF-A0A3M1NLM4-F1
#
_cell.length_a   1.000
_cell.length_b   1.000
_cell.length_c   1.000
_cell.angle_alpha   90.00
_cell.angle_beta   90.00
_cell.angle_gamma   90.00
#
_symmetry.space_group_name_H-M   'P 1'
#
loop_
_entity.id
_entity.type
_entity.pdbx_description
1 polymer ?
#
loop_
_entity_poly.entity_id
_entity_poly.type
_entity_poly.pdbx_seq_one_letter_code
_entity_poly.pdbx_strand_id
1 'polypeptide(L)'
;EYLKIKERMILGKLPRFDIRDSNCNEEKGVIKCGNKFNINLKTGKVSYGRYVPSSLIIVDENVTRHELEGNIPYALILYTKGPVIKSVLVKDKYADSLFIKMLLLKGEGLKHFKLLAEDGVITHRIAAYKAVW
;
A
#
# COMPACT_ATOMS: atom_id res chain seq x y z
N GLU A 1 1.89 27.25 26.15
CA GLU A 1 0.86 27.72 25.19
C GLU A 1 0.82 26.78 24.00
N TYR A 2 -0.27 26.03 23.85
CA TYR A 2 -0.50 25.16 22.72
C TYR A 2 -1.23 25.93 21.60
N LEU A 3 -0.92 25.57 20.36
CA LEU A 3 -1.67 25.85 19.13
C LEU A 3 -1.69 27.30 18.61
N LYS A 4 -0.89 27.54 17.56
CA LYS A 4 -1.27 28.39 16.41
C LYS A 4 -0.31 28.16 15.22
N ILE A 5 -0.33 26.96 14.66
CA ILE A 5 0.11 26.78 13.27
C ILE A 5 -1.06 27.23 12.39
N LYS A 6 -1.13 28.54 12.14
CA LYS A 6 -2.04 29.15 11.18
C LYS A 6 -1.72 28.63 9.79
N GLU A 7 -2.65 27.84 9.24
CA GLU A 7 -3.21 27.99 7.89
C GLU A 7 -2.36 28.76 6.88
N ARG A 8 -1.25 28.18 6.43
CA ARG A 8 -0.64 28.47 5.12
C ARG A 8 0.00 27.22 4.55
N MET A 9 -0.78 26.14 4.45
CA MET A 9 -0.43 25.08 3.50
C MET A 9 -1.02 25.49 2.16
N ILE A 10 -0.16 26.11 1.35
CA ILE A 10 -0.42 26.50 -0.03
C ILE A 10 -1.10 25.32 -0.74
N LEU A 11 -2.31 25.57 -1.26
CA LEU A 11 -3.12 24.70 -2.12
C LEU A 11 -2.41 24.44 -3.47
N GLY A 12 -1.18 23.94 -3.45
CA GLY A 12 -0.71 23.08 -4.54
C GLY A 12 -1.58 21.83 -4.47
N LYS A 13 -2.24 21.45 -5.57
CA LYS A 13 -3.02 20.20 -5.64
C LYS A 13 -2.17 19.09 -5.02
N LEU A 14 -2.56 18.61 -3.83
CA LEU A 14 -1.98 17.40 -3.27
C LEU A 14 -2.00 16.36 -4.40
N PRO A 15 -0.89 15.67 -4.68
CA PRO A 15 -0.88 14.64 -5.70
C PRO A 15 -2.07 13.72 -5.40
N ARG A 16 -3.00 13.59 -6.36
CA ARG A 16 -4.11 12.65 -6.22
C ARG A 16 -3.48 11.26 -6.19
N PHE A 17 -3.28 10.73 -4.98
CA PHE A 17 -2.99 9.33 -4.77
C PHE A 17 -4.29 8.60 -5.06
N ASP A 18 -4.36 7.92 -6.20
CA ASP A 18 -5.46 6.98 -6.47
C ASP A 18 -5.14 5.72 -5.67
N ILE A 19 -5.63 5.68 -4.43
CA ILE A 19 -5.54 4.54 -3.51
C ILE A 19 -6.90 3.87 -3.55
N ARG A 20 -6.97 2.68 -4.15
CA ARG A 20 -8.19 1.87 -4.15
C ARG A 20 -7.94 0.61 -3.35
N ASP A 21 -8.56 0.50 -2.19
CA ASP A 21 -8.54 -0.74 -1.45
C ASP A 21 -9.62 -1.70 -1.94
N SER A 22 -9.40 -3.00 -1.70
CA SER A 22 -10.39 -4.03 -1.98
C SER A 22 -10.15 -5.24 -1.11
N ASN A 23 -11.24 -5.82 -0.63
CA ASN A 23 -11.22 -7.14 -0.03
C ASN A 23 -10.89 -8.18 -1.10
N CYS A 24 -10.19 -9.22 -0.66
CA CYS A 24 -9.79 -10.35 -1.49
C CYS A 24 -10.20 -11.66 -0.84
N ASN A 25 -10.53 -12.63 -1.68
CA ASN A 25 -10.77 -14.01 -1.30
C ASN A 25 -9.65 -14.89 -1.85
N GLU A 26 -9.21 -15.87 -1.07
CA GLU A 26 -8.29 -16.90 -1.55
C GLU A 26 -9.05 -18.18 -1.87
N GLU A 27 -8.92 -18.67 -3.11
CA GLU A 27 -9.48 -19.93 -3.55
C GLU A 27 -8.40 -20.75 -4.25
N LYS A 28 -8.07 -21.94 -3.71
CA LYS A 28 -7.13 -22.90 -4.32
C LYS A 28 -5.73 -22.32 -4.63
N GLY A 29 -5.26 -21.34 -3.85
CA GLY A 29 -3.97 -20.66 -4.03
C GLY A 29 -4.00 -19.50 -5.03
N VAL A 30 -5.20 -19.04 -5.39
CA VAL A 30 -5.42 -17.82 -6.18
C VAL A 30 -6.14 -16.80 -5.31
N ILE A 31 -5.52 -15.65 -5.12
CA ILE A 31 -6.13 -14.50 -4.46
C ILE A 31 -6.85 -13.67 -5.51
N LYS A 32 -8.16 -13.47 -5.32
CA LYS A 32 -9.00 -12.63 -6.17
C LYS A 32 -9.53 -11.45 -5.37
N CYS A 33 -9.32 -10.23 -5.84
CA CYS A 33 -9.83 -9.03 -5.17
C CYS A 33 -10.93 -8.35 -5.99
N GLY A 34 -11.85 -7.67 -5.32
CA GLY A 34 -13.03 -7.01 -5.93
C GLY A 34 -12.71 -6.08 -7.10
N ASN A 35 -11.51 -5.49 -7.12
CA ASN A 35 -11.00 -4.65 -8.20
C ASN A 35 -10.49 -5.44 -9.44
N LYS A 36 -10.94 -6.68 -9.70
CA LYS A 36 -10.45 -7.54 -10.80
C LYS A 36 -8.97 -7.93 -10.68
N PHE A 37 -8.41 -7.90 -9.48
CA PHE A 37 -7.06 -8.39 -9.24
C PHE A 37 -7.07 -9.91 -9.09
N ASN A 38 -6.11 -10.56 -9.73
CA ASN A 38 -5.86 -11.98 -9.56
C ASN A 38 -4.37 -12.19 -9.30
N ILE A 39 -4.04 -12.91 -8.24
CA ILE A 39 -2.68 -13.28 -7.89
C ILE A 39 -2.66 -14.79 -7.70
N ASN A 40 -1.93 -15.49 -8.54
CA ASN A 40 -1.73 -16.92 -8.40
C ASN A 40 -0.40 -17.16 -7.69
N LEU A 41 -0.46 -17.47 -6.39
CA LEU A 41 0.72 -17.64 -5.54
C LEU A 41 1.60 -18.82 -5.97
N LYS A 42 1.03 -19.83 -6.64
CA LYS A 42 1.77 -21.00 -7.13
C LYS A 42 2.60 -20.71 -8.38
N THR A 43 2.11 -19.81 -9.23
CA THR A 43 2.74 -19.48 -10.52
C THR A 43 3.42 -18.12 -10.54
N GLY A 44 3.23 -17.31 -9.49
CA GLY A 44 3.70 -15.92 -9.44
C GLY A 44 2.95 -14.97 -10.38
N LYS A 45 1.91 -15.43 -11.10
CA LYS A 45 1.18 -14.59 -12.06
C LYS A 45 0.29 -13.59 -11.34
N VAL A 46 0.44 -12.32 -11.69
CA VAL A 46 -0.33 -11.18 -11.17
C VAL A 46 -1.04 -10.48 -12.31
N SER A 47 -2.33 -10.16 -12.15
CA SER A 47 -3.07 -9.36 -13.12
C SER A 47 -4.10 -8.44 -12.48
N TYR A 48 -4.43 -7.37 -13.20
CA TYR A 48 -5.49 -6.40 -12.92
C TYR A 48 -6.41 -6.30 -14.14
N GLY A 49 -7.49 -7.08 -14.15
CA GLY A 49 -8.33 -7.24 -15.33
C GLY A 49 -7.51 -7.83 -16.49
N ARG A 50 -7.21 -7.01 -17.51
CA ARG A 50 -6.39 -7.39 -18.67
C ARG A 50 -4.95 -6.86 -18.61
N TYR A 51 -4.61 -6.15 -17.53
CA TYR A 51 -3.31 -5.51 -17.34
C TYR A 51 -2.46 -6.29 -16.35
N VAL A 52 -1.15 -6.02 -16.35
CA VAL A 52 -0.18 -6.56 -15.40
C VAL A 52 0.52 -5.36 -14.73
N PRO A 53 0.42 -5.21 -13.40
CA PRO A 53 1.13 -4.15 -12.68
C PRO A 53 2.65 -4.29 -12.83
N SER A 54 3.40 -3.20 -12.71
CA SER A 54 4.87 -3.21 -12.79
C SER A 54 5.52 -3.85 -11.58
N SER A 55 4.86 -3.83 -10.42
CA SER A 55 5.38 -4.45 -9.21
C SER A 55 4.26 -5.03 -8.33
N LEU A 56 4.61 -6.05 -7.55
CA LEU A 56 3.82 -6.60 -6.45
C LEU A 56 4.58 -6.37 -5.15
N ILE A 57 3.92 -5.77 -4.16
CA ILE A 57 4.45 -5.53 -2.82
C ILE A 57 3.57 -6.32 -1.84
N ILE A 58 4.13 -7.31 -1.17
CA ILE A 58 3.41 -8.10 -0.16
C ILE A 58 3.73 -7.53 1.22
N VAL A 59 2.69 -7.24 1.99
CA VAL A 59 2.76 -6.71 3.35
C VAL A 59 2.19 -7.75 4.30
N ASP A 60 3.08 -8.46 4.99
CA ASP A 60 2.75 -9.45 6.01
C ASP A 60 3.37 -9.06 7.37
N GLU A 61 4.24 -9.91 7.92
CA GLU A 61 5.15 -9.59 9.02
C GLU A 61 6.29 -8.68 8.56
N ASN A 62 6.74 -8.91 7.33
CA ASN A 62 7.72 -8.12 6.61
C ASN A 62 7.07 -7.50 5.36
N VAL A 63 7.84 -6.66 4.68
CA VAL A 63 7.45 -6.12 3.38
C VAL A 63 8.39 -6.70 2.34
N THR A 64 7.83 -7.37 1.33
CA THR A 64 8.59 -7.92 0.20
C THR A 64 8.12 -7.28 -1.10
N ARG A 65 9.05 -7.00 -2.02
CA ARG A 65 8.76 -6.43 -3.33
C ARG A 65 9.21 -7.39 -4.42
N HIS A 66 8.36 -7.56 -5.43
CA HIS A 66 8.61 -8.31 -6.64
C HIS A 66 8.39 -7.39 -7.82
N GLU A 67 9.43 -7.20 -8.63
CA GLU A 67 9.29 -6.58 -9.94
C GLU A 67 8.59 -7.56 -10.89
N LEU A 68 7.73 -7.03 -11.73
CA LEU A 68 6.95 -7.78 -12.71
C LEU A 68 7.22 -7.21 -14.10
N GLU A 69 7.08 -8.04 -15.13
CA GLU A 69 7.03 -7.59 -16.52
C GLU A 69 5.66 -6.96 -16.82
N GLY A 70 5.35 -5.88 -16.11
CA GLY A 70 4.07 -5.19 -16.16
C GLY A 70 3.91 -4.32 -17.39
N ASN A 71 2.67 -4.14 -17.82
CA ASN A 71 2.29 -3.24 -18.92
C ASN A 71 1.60 -1.95 -18.44
N ILE A 72 1.48 -1.74 -17.13
CA ILE A 72 0.97 -0.51 -16.54
C ILE A 72 1.89 -0.03 -15.40
N PRO A 73 2.06 1.29 -15.20
CA PRO A 73 2.98 1.86 -14.20
C PRO A 73 2.35 1.92 -12.80
N TYR A 74 1.88 0.79 -12.31
CA TYR A 74 1.22 0.66 -11.02
C TYR A 74 1.84 -0.47 -10.21
N ALA A 75 2.03 -0.23 -8.92
CA ALA A 75 2.36 -1.24 -7.93
C ALA A 75 1.07 -1.76 -7.28
N LEU A 76 0.99 -3.08 -7.13
CA LEU A 76 -0.04 -3.74 -6.34
C LEU A 76 0.50 -4.02 -4.95
N ILE A 77 -0.09 -3.43 -3.91
CA ILE A 77 0.22 -3.73 -2.52
C ILE A 77 -0.80 -4.75 -2.01
N LEU A 78 -0.36 -5.88 -1.50
CA LEU A 78 -1.20 -6.97 -1.00
C LEU A 78 -0.94 -7.18 0.49
N TYR A 79 -1.99 -7.06 1.29
CA TYR A 79 -2.00 -7.35 2.72
C TYR A 79 -2.56 -8.74 2.94
N THR A 80 -1.71 -9.68 3.30
CA THR A 80 -2.08 -11.08 3.51
C THR A 80 -2.35 -11.41 4.98
N LYS A 81 -1.87 -10.59 5.91
CA LYS A 81 -2.05 -10.78 7.36
C LYS A 81 -3.33 -10.11 7.87
N GLY A 82 -4.23 -10.89 8.45
CA GLY A 82 -5.47 -10.43 9.06
C GLY A 82 -6.67 -11.32 8.72
N PRO A 83 -7.86 -11.03 9.27
CA PRO A 83 -9.07 -11.82 8.99
C PRO A 83 -9.57 -11.67 7.54
N VAL A 84 -9.12 -10.62 6.84
CA VAL A 84 -9.51 -10.32 5.46
C VAL A 84 -8.27 -9.89 4.70
N ILE A 85 -7.96 -10.58 3.60
CA ILE A 85 -6.90 -10.19 2.66
C ILE A 85 -7.34 -8.90 1.96
N LYS A 86 -6.45 -7.93 1.85
CA LYS A 86 -6.73 -6.66 1.19
C LYS A 86 -5.69 -6.33 0.15
N SER A 87 -6.09 -5.60 -0.88
CA SER A 87 -5.18 -5.08 -1.91
C SER A 87 -5.32 -3.58 -2.05
N VAL A 88 -4.25 -2.91 -2.46
CA VAL A 88 -4.22 -1.50 -2.83
C VAL A 88 -3.46 -1.34 -4.12
N LEU A 89 -4.04 -0.63 -5.09
CA LEU A 89 -3.31 -0.20 -6.28
C LEU A 89 -2.75 1.20 -6.06
N VAL A 90 -1.47 1.41 -6.35
CA VAL A 90 -0.82 2.72 -6.32
C VAL A 90 0.01 2.93 -7.58
N LYS A 91 0.19 4.17 -8.03
CA LYS A 91 1.16 4.44 -9.11
C LYS A 91 2.55 4.10 -8.61
N ASP A 92 3.29 3.36 -9.41
CA ASP A 92 4.57 2.76 -9.00
C ASP A 92 5.59 3.81 -8.58
N LYS A 93 5.67 4.92 -9.31
CA LYS A 93 6.50 6.09 -8.96
C LYS A 93 6.23 6.72 -7.58
N TYR A 94 5.10 6.38 -6.95
CA TYR A 94 4.73 6.86 -5.61
C TYR A 94 4.86 5.78 -4.54
N ALA A 95 5.11 4.52 -4.91
CA ALA A 95 5.19 3.40 -3.98
C ALA A 95 6.29 3.61 -2.92
N ASP A 96 7.37 4.32 -3.28
CA ASP A 96 8.47 4.65 -2.38
C ASP A 96 8.37 6.03 -1.73
N SER A 97 7.25 6.75 -1.92
CA SER A 97 7.06 8.02 -1.24
C SER A 97 6.96 7.82 0.27
N LEU A 98 7.44 8.81 1.04
CA LEU A 98 7.36 8.79 2.51
C LEU A 98 5.94 8.51 2.99
N PHE A 99 4.94 9.13 2.36
CA PHE A 99 3.53 8.92 2.68
C PHE A 99 3.10 7.46 2.52
N ILE A 100 3.41 6.82 1.38
CA ILE A 100 3.06 5.42 1.14
C ILE A 100 3.83 4.49 2.09
N LYS A 101 5.13 4.75 2.33
CA LYS A 101 5.91 3.96 3.27
C LYS A 101 5.33 3.99 4.68
N MET A 102 4.95 5.17 5.17
CA MET A 102 4.35 5.32 6.49
C MET A 102 2.92 4.76 6.56
N LEU A 103 2.08 5.03 5.56
CA LEU A 103 0.67 4.66 5.64
C LEU A 103 0.41 3.20 5.26
N LEU A 104 1.10 2.69 4.24
CA LEU A 104 0.82 1.39 3.64
C LEU A 104 1.90 0.35 3.96
N LEU A 105 3.16 0.75 4.02
CA LEU A 105 4.29 -0.20 4.14
C LEU A 105 4.90 -0.26 5.55
N LYS A 106 4.15 0.14 6.59
CA LYS A 106 4.56 0.04 8.00
C LYS A 106 5.93 0.67 8.32
N GLY A 107 6.32 1.70 7.57
CA GLY A 107 7.60 2.39 7.75
C GLY A 107 8.80 1.63 7.17
N GLU A 108 8.58 0.73 6.22
CA GLU A 108 9.63 -0.01 5.51
C GLU A 108 10.75 0.94 5.00
N GLY A 109 12.00 0.61 5.34
CA GLY A 109 13.18 1.39 5.01
C GLY A 109 13.35 2.70 5.80
N LEU A 110 12.41 3.10 6.65
CA LEU A 110 12.45 4.35 7.42
C LEU A 110 13.12 4.15 8.79
N LYS A 111 14.44 4.09 8.83
CA LYS A 111 15.24 3.80 10.05
C LYS A 111 14.98 4.76 11.23
N HIS A 112 14.59 6.01 10.93
CA HIS A 112 14.36 7.05 11.93
C HIS A 112 12.90 7.19 12.36
N PHE A 113 12.02 6.26 11.96
CA PHE A 113 10.60 6.31 12.31
C PHE A 113 10.19 5.00 12.97
N LYS A 114 9.75 5.09 14.23
CA LYS A 114 9.20 3.96 14.97
C LYS A 114 7.69 4.06 15.00
N LEU A 115 6.99 3.06 14.47
CA LEU A 115 5.54 2.95 14.58
C LEU A 115 5.16 2.84 16.07
N LEU A 116 4.32 3.75 16.55
CA LEU A 116 3.82 3.77 17.93
C LEU A 116 2.44 3.15 18.04
N ALA A 117 1.57 3.50 17.11
CA ALA A 117 0.18 3.06 17.09
C ALA A 117 -0.32 3.03 15.66
N GLU A 118 -1.22 2.08 15.38
CA GLU A 118 -2.01 2.03 14.16
C GLU A 118 -3.46 1.73 14.53
N ASP A 119 -4.39 2.38 13.84
CA ASP A 119 -5.82 2.12 13.96
C ASP A 119 -6.52 2.32 12.61
N GLY A 120 -7.67 1.68 12.43
CA GLY A 120 -8.52 1.80 11.24
C GLY A 120 -8.21 0.81 10.11
N VAL A 121 -9.10 0.80 9.12
CA VAL A 121 -8.94 0.04 7.87
C VAL A 121 -8.06 0.81 6.90
N ILE A 122 -7.41 0.14 5.93
CA ILE A 122 -6.45 0.74 4.98
C ILE A 122 -6.86 2.13 4.42
N THR A 123 -8.10 2.31 3.97
CA THR A 123 -8.61 3.60 3.45
C THR A 123 -8.79 4.69 4.49
N HIS A 124 -8.93 4.33 5.76
CA HIS A 124 -9.14 5.21 6.90
C HIS A 124 -8.05 5.00 7.97
N ARG A 125 -6.89 4.49 7.55
CA ARG A 125 -5.83 4.07 8.47
C ARG A 125 -5.20 5.31 9.07
N ILE A 126 -5.06 5.31 10.38
CA ILE A 126 -4.28 6.27 11.13
C ILE A 126 -3.05 5.52 11.61
N ALA A 127 -1.86 6.00 11.26
CA ALA A 127 -0.60 5.45 11.72
C ALA A 127 0.22 6.57 12.36
N ALA A 128 0.54 6.40 13.65
CA ALA A 128 1.34 7.34 14.42
C ALA A 128 2.78 6.84 14.52
N TYR A 129 3.72 7.68 14.12
CA TYR A 129 5.16 7.38 14.17
C TYR A 129 5.88 8.36 15.09
N LYS A 130 6.85 7.85 15.84
CA LYS A 130 7.84 8.65 16.56
C LYS A 130 9.09 8.79 15.70
N ALA A 131 9.54 10.03 15.50
CA ALA A 131 10.87 10.28 14.97
C ALA A 131 11.92 9.95 16.04
N VAL A 132 12.87 9.09 15.70
CA VAL A 132 14.00 8.67 16.53
C VAL A 132 15.28 8.96 15.76
N TRP A 133 15.97 10.01 16.20
CA TRP A 133 17.26 10.45 15.68
C TRP A 133 18.37 9.96 16.60
#